data_AF-A0A949T5V6-F1
#
_entry.id   AF-A0A949T5V6-F1
#
_cell.length_a   1.000
_cell.length_b   1.000
_cell.length_c   1.000
_cell.angle_alpha   90.00
_cell.angle_beta   90.00
_cell.angle_gamma   90.00
#
_symmetry.space_group_name_H-M   'P 1'
#
loop_
_entity.id
_entity.type
_entity.pdbx_description
1 polymer ?
#
loop_
_entity_poly.entity_id
_entity_poly.type
_entity_poly.pdbx_seq_one_letter_code
_entity_poly.pdbx_strand_id
1 'polypeptide(L)'
;TMATVGVASMGIGMSMSLSPGMVAGAVISGSYFGDKMSPLSDTTNLASGLTNDDLFEHIRHMFYTTIPGLVISLIIFFVMGQMYGSDHLEQQKIDTIMNGIQAAFVISPWLLLLPLIVIIAVAFRVPA
;
A
#
# COMPACT_ATOMS: atom_id res chain seq x y z
N THR A 1 0.26 7.42 -3.19
CA THR A 1 -0.01 5.97 -3.07
C THR A 1 -1.38 5.58 -3.63
N MET A 2 -2.46 6.22 -3.20
CA MET A 2 -3.83 5.88 -3.65
C MET A 2 -4.05 6.08 -5.17
N ALA A 3 -3.65 7.22 -5.73
CA ALA A 3 -3.89 7.54 -7.15
C ALA A 3 -3.02 6.75 -8.14
N THR A 4 -1.89 6.19 -7.70
CA THR A 4 -0.94 5.48 -8.57
C THR A 4 -1.13 3.96 -8.44
N VAL A 5 -0.60 3.39 -7.37
CA VAL A 5 -0.66 1.94 -7.11
C VAL A 5 -2.11 1.53 -6.79
N GLY A 6 -2.87 2.37 -6.10
CA GLY A 6 -4.26 2.06 -5.75
C GLY A 6 -5.18 1.90 -6.96
N VAL A 7 -5.05 2.75 -7.98
CA VAL A 7 -5.84 2.63 -9.23
C VAL A 7 -5.47 1.36 -9.98
N ALA A 8 -4.18 0.99 -10.02
CA ALA A 8 -3.74 -0.27 -10.60
C ALA A 8 -4.34 -1.48 -9.82
N SER A 9 -4.28 -1.45 -8.49
CA SER A 9 -4.86 -2.48 -7.63
C SER A 9 -6.38 -2.61 -7.79
N MET A 10 -7.08 -1.50 -8.00
CA MET A 10 -8.52 -1.50 -8.33
C MET A 10 -8.78 -2.25 -9.63
N GLY A 11 -8.00 -1.98 -10.69
CA GLY A 11 -8.11 -2.66 -11.98
C GLY A 11 -7.89 -4.18 -11.86
N ILE A 12 -6.88 -4.59 -11.09
CA ILE A 12 -6.60 -6.01 -10.83
C ILE A 12 -7.77 -6.65 -10.09
N GLY A 13 -8.24 -6.06 -8.98
CA GLY A 13 -9.34 -6.64 -8.20
C GLY A 13 -10.64 -6.76 -8.99
N MET A 14 -10.96 -5.77 -9.83
CA MET A 14 -12.12 -5.83 -10.72
C MET A 14 -11.99 -6.91 -11.79
N SER A 15 -10.78 -7.12 -12.34
CA SER A 15 -10.53 -8.21 -13.31
C SER A 15 -10.69 -9.61 -12.69
N MET A 16 -10.46 -9.71 -11.38
CA MET A 16 -10.68 -10.92 -10.59
C MET A 16 -12.13 -11.06 -10.08
N SER A 17 -13.05 -10.21 -10.57
CA SER A 17 -14.47 -10.21 -10.18
C SER A 17 -14.69 -9.99 -8.68
N LEU A 18 -13.77 -9.32 -7.98
CA LEU A 18 -13.94 -8.93 -6.59
C LEU A 18 -14.90 -7.74 -6.46
N SER A 19 -15.59 -7.64 -5.34
CA SER A 19 -16.45 -6.48 -5.03
C SER A 19 -15.63 -5.18 -5.06
N PRO A 20 -16.01 -4.17 -5.88
CA PRO A 20 -15.29 -2.91 -5.94
C PRO A 20 -15.16 -2.21 -4.59
N GLY A 21 -16.17 -2.33 -3.73
CA GLY A 21 -16.15 -1.76 -2.38
C GLY A 21 -15.10 -2.42 -1.46
N MET A 22 -14.91 -3.73 -1.61
CA MET A 22 -13.89 -4.47 -0.85
C MET A 22 -12.48 -4.06 -1.30
N VAL A 23 -12.24 -4.02 -2.60
CA VAL A 23 -10.95 -3.64 -3.18
C VAL A 23 -10.64 -2.17 -2.84
N ALA A 24 -11.63 -1.27 -2.95
CA ALA A 24 -11.47 0.13 -2.58
C ALA A 24 -11.17 0.28 -1.09
N GLY A 25 -11.89 -0.44 -0.22
CA GLY A 25 -11.62 -0.45 1.22
C GLY A 25 -10.19 -0.87 1.55
N ALA A 26 -9.69 -1.94 0.93
CA ALA A 26 -8.32 -2.41 1.14
C ALA A 26 -7.28 -1.38 0.64
N VAL A 27 -7.48 -0.81 -0.55
CA VAL A 27 -6.60 0.20 -1.14
C VAL A 27 -6.55 1.47 -0.30
N ILE A 28 -7.71 1.95 0.16
CA ILE A 28 -7.82 3.17 0.96
C ILE A 28 -7.14 2.96 2.32
N SER A 29 -7.44 1.87 3.03
CA SER A 29 -6.84 1.55 4.32
C SER A 29 -5.30 1.45 4.24
N GLY A 30 -4.78 0.75 3.23
CA GLY A 30 -3.33 0.67 3.02
C GLY A 30 -2.68 2.01 2.66
N SER A 31 -3.37 2.82 1.85
CA SER A 31 -2.87 4.14 1.45
C SER A 31 -2.79 5.11 2.63
N TYR A 32 -3.81 5.13 3.51
CA TYR A 32 -3.81 5.96 4.72
C TYR A 32 -2.77 5.51 5.74
N PHE A 33 -2.57 4.20 5.89
CA PHE A 33 -1.49 3.67 6.71
C PHE A 33 -0.12 4.18 6.21
N GLY A 34 0.15 4.00 4.91
CA GLY A 34 1.41 4.43 4.31
C GLY A 34 1.64 5.93 4.37
N ASP A 35 0.58 6.73 4.21
CA ASP A 35 0.65 8.19 4.28
C ASP A 35 1.04 8.68 5.69
N LYS A 36 0.35 8.18 6.73
CA LYS A 36 0.63 8.55 8.14
C LYS A 36 2.01 8.13 8.63
N MET A 37 2.58 7.08 8.05
CA MET A 37 3.88 6.54 8.45
C MET A 37 5.04 7.05 7.59
N SER A 38 4.75 7.84 6.57
CA SER A 38 5.77 8.32 5.64
C SER A 38 6.38 9.64 6.11
N PRO A 39 7.70 9.73 6.28
CA PRO A 39 8.40 11.01 6.47
C PRO A 39 8.36 11.90 5.21
N LEU A 40 7.95 11.34 4.07
CA LEU A 40 7.75 12.07 2.81
C LEU A 40 6.30 12.57 2.63
N SER A 41 5.38 12.27 3.55
CA SER A 41 4.00 12.76 3.42
C SER A 41 3.92 14.23 3.79
N ASP A 42 3.34 15.03 2.89
CA ASP A 42 3.11 16.46 3.09
C ASP A 42 2.28 16.72 4.36
N THR A 43 1.25 15.90 4.64
CA THR A 43 0.40 16.11 5.81
C THR A 43 1.14 15.80 7.12
N THR A 44 1.94 14.74 7.14
CA THR A 44 2.78 14.36 8.29
C THR A 44 3.87 15.41 8.53
N ASN A 45 4.54 15.86 7.46
CA ASN A 45 5.60 16.87 7.54
C ASN A 45 5.07 18.25 7.97
N LEU A 46 3.94 18.68 7.41
CA LEU A 46 3.29 19.94 7.81
C LEU A 46 2.74 19.88 9.24
N ALA A 47 2.16 18.75 9.66
CA ALA A 47 1.64 18.60 11.02
C ALA A 47 2.75 18.76 12.07
N SER A 48 3.88 18.08 11.90
CA SER A 48 5.03 18.22 12.81
C SER A 48 5.67 19.61 12.75
N GLY A 49 5.75 20.21 11.56
CA GLY A 49 6.25 21.56 11.38
C GLY A 49 5.40 22.65 12.05
N LEU A 50 4.08 22.47 12.09
CA LEU A 50 3.16 23.40 12.77
C LEU A 50 3.17 23.25 14.29
N THR A 51 3.39 22.04 14.80
CA THR A 51 3.45 21.79 16.26
C THR A 51 4.84 22.01 16.86
N ASN A 52 5.85 22.33 16.04
CA ASN A 52 7.28 22.38 16.43
C ASN A 52 7.79 21.06 17.03
N ASP A 53 7.14 19.93 16.74
CA ASP A 53 7.62 18.61 17.16
C ASP A 53 8.60 18.04 16.13
N ASP A 54 9.52 17.19 16.58
CA ASP A 54 10.38 16.44 15.65
C ASP A 54 9.52 15.47 14.83
N LEU A 55 9.68 15.52 13.50
CA LEU A 55 8.92 14.71 12.54
C LEU A 55 9.00 13.21 12.87
N PHE A 56 10.18 12.71 13.25
CA PHE A 56 10.35 11.30 13.57
C PHE A 56 9.76 10.95 14.94
N GLU A 57 9.74 11.88 15.89
CA GLU A 57 9.05 11.71 17.17
C GLU A 57 7.53 11.66 17.00
N HIS A 58 6.98 12.53 16.16
CA HIS A 58 5.56 12.53 15.81
C HIS A 58 5.15 11.20 15.13
N ILE A 59 5.89 10.77 14.10
CA ILE A 59 5.65 9.49 13.44
C ILE A 59 5.74 8.35 14.46
N ARG A 60 6.78 8.32 15.33
CA ARG A 60 6.94 7.30 16.38
C ARG A 60 5.72 7.24 17.31
N HIS A 61 5.16 8.38 17.70
CA HIS A 61 3.94 8.40 18.51
C HIS A 61 2.74 7.83 17.74
N MET A 62 2.62 8.12 16.45
CA MET A 62 1.56 7.57 15.61
C MET A 62 1.61 6.03 15.48
N PHE A 63 2.76 5.38 15.71
CA PHE A 63 2.85 3.90 15.67
C PHE A 63 1.88 3.25 16.66
N TYR A 64 1.68 3.84 17.84
CA TYR A 64 0.82 3.29 18.88
C TYR A 64 -0.65 3.16 18.48
N THR A 65 -1.13 3.98 17.55
CA THR A 65 -2.52 3.92 17.07
C THR A 65 -2.63 3.26 15.71
N THR A 66 -1.64 3.49 14.85
CA THR A 66 -1.69 3.10 13.44
C THR A 66 -1.29 1.63 13.23
N ILE A 67 -0.33 1.09 13.99
CA ILE A 67 0.02 -0.34 13.90
C ILE A 67 -1.13 -1.22 14.41
N PRO A 68 -1.77 -0.96 15.57
CA PRO A 68 -2.94 -1.73 15.95
C PRO A 68 -4.07 -1.67 14.91
N GLY A 69 -4.32 -0.48 14.34
CA GLY A 69 -5.29 -0.31 13.25
C GLY A 69 -4.96 -1.13 12.00
N LEU A 70 -3.67 -1.18 11.61
CA LEU A 70 -3.20 -2.02 10.51
C LEU A 70 -3.43 -3.50 10.80
N VAL A 71 -3.06 -3.98 11.99
CA VAL A 71 -3.23 -5.38 12.38
C VAL A 71 -4.70 -5.78 12.32
N ILE A 72 -5.60 -4.97 12.88
CA ILE A 72 -7.05 -5.21 12.83
C ILE A 72 -7.53 -5.26 11.37
N SER A 73 -7.11 -4.29 10.55
CA SER A 73 -7.49 -4.24 9.13
C SER A 73 -6.99 -5.47 8.36
N LEU A 74 -5.75 -5.90 8.60
CA LEU A 74 -5.16 -7.09 7.99
C LEU A 74 -5.93 -8.35 8.36
N ILE A 75 -6.29 -8.51 9.64
CA ILE A 75 -7.09 -9.66 10.10
C ILE A 75 -8.46 -9.66 9.41
N ILE A 76 -9.14 -8.52 9.34
CA ILE A 76 -10.46 -8.41 8.70
C ILE A 76 -10.36 -8.74 7.20
N PHE A 77 -9.44 -8.11 6.47
CA PHE A 77 -9.29 -8.38 5.03
C PHE A 77 -8.79 -9.79 4.74
N PHE A 78 -7.98 -10.37 5.63
CA PHE A 78 -7.54 -11.77 5.51
C PHE A 78 -8.74 -12.72 5.65
N VAL A 79 -9.55 -12.57 6.70
CA VAL A 79 -10.75 -13.40 6.90
C VAL A 79 -11.75 -13.20 5.75
N MET A 80 -11.99 -11.95 5.34
CA MET A 80 -12.85 -11.66 4.18
C MET A 80 -12.31 -12.30 2.90
N GLY A 81 -11.00 -12.25 2.66
CA GLY A 81 -10.37 -12.88 1.50
C GLY A 81 -10.55 -14.40 1.49
N GLN A 82 -10.43 -15.07 2.63
CA GLN A 82 -10.68 -16.52 2.75
C GLN A 82 -12.14 -16.89 2.47
N MET A 83 -13.09 -16.06 2.93
CA MET A 83 -14.52 -16.28 2.68
C MET A 83 -14.90 -16.12 1.19
N TYR A 84 -14.29 -15.18 0.48
CA TYR A 84 -14.56 -14.94 -0.94
C TYR A 84 -13.72 -15.81 -1.89
N GLY A 85 -12.55 -16.29 -1.44
CA GLY A 85 -11.62 -17.07 -2.26
C GLY A 85 -12.06 -18.49 -2.59
N SER A 86 -13.01 -19.05 -1.84
CA SER A 86 -13.38 -20.47 -1.94
C SER A 86 -14.33 -20.80 -3.09
N ASP A 87 -15.01 -19.80 -3.67
CA ASP A 87 -16.15 -20.04 -4.57
C ASP A 87 -16.05 -19.28 -5.91
N HIS A 88 -15.12 -18.32 -6.05
CA HIS A 88 -15.10 -17.35 -7.17
C HIS A 88 -13.72 -17.15 -7.83
N LEU A 89 -12.65 -17.80 -7.36
CA LEU A 89 -11.32 -17.69 -7.95
C LEU A 89 -11.11 -18.76 -9.02
N GLU A 90 -11.52 -18.43 -10.24
CA GLU A 90 -11.23 -19.24 -11.42
C GLU A 90 -9.72 -19.17 -11.72
N GLN A 91 -8.98 -20.23 -11.36
CA GLN A 91 -7.52 -20.31 -11.52
C GLN A 91 -7.06 -19.90 -12.94
N GLN A 92 -7.85 -20.24 -13.96
CA GLN A 92 -7.59 -19.85 -15.36
C GLN A 92 -7.56 -18.33 -15.60
N LYS A 93 -8.37 -17.54 -14.88
CA LYS A 93 -8.33 -16.07 -14.98
C LYS A 93 -7.04 -15.50 -14.39
N ILE A 94 -6.58 -16.07 -13.27
CA ILE A 94 -5.32 -15.68 -12.63
C ILE A 94 -4.15 -15.92 -13.60
N ASP A 95 -4.11 -17.09 -14.22
CA ASP A 95 -3.07 -17.46 -15.19
C ASP A 95 -3.11 -16.54 -16.42
N THR A 96 -4.29 -16.20 -16.92
CA THR A 96 -4.46 -15.28 -18.06
C THR A 96 -3.92 -13.89 -17.74
N ILE A 97 -4.24 -13.34 -16.56
CA ILE A 97 -3.73 -12.04 -16.12
C ILE A 97 -2.21 -12.10 -15.94
N MET A 98 -1.69 -13.16 -15.31
CA MET A 98 -0.25 -13.32 -15.07
C MET A 98 0.53 -13.38 -16.39
N ASN A 99 0.04 -14.14 -17.38
CA ASN A 99 0.66 -14.23 -18.69
C ASN A 99 0.63 -12.88 -19.44
N GLY A 100 -0.47 -12.13 -19.33
CA GLY A 100 -0.56 -10.78 -19.90
C GLY A 100 0.46 -9.81 -19.30
N ILE A 101 0.65 -9.86 -17.98
CA ILE A 101 1.67 -9.05 -17.29
C ILE A 101 3.08 -9.44 -17.74
N GLN A 102 3.39 -10.73 -17.83
CA GLN A 102 4.72 -11.21 -18.25
C GLN A 102 5.03 -10.87 -19.73
N ALA A 103 4.02 -10.79 -20.59
CA ALA A 103 4.20 -10.38 -21.98
C ALA A 103 4.45 -8.86 -22.12
N ALA A 104 3.85 -8.04 -21.24
CA ALA A 104 3.95 -6.59 -21.31
C ALA A 104 5.10 -5.99 -20.47
N PHE A 105 5.54 -6.68 -19.41
CA PHE A 105 6.50 -6.16 -18.44
C PHE A 105 7.63 -7.15 -18.15
N VAL A 106 8.86 -6.65 -18.11
CA VAL A 106 10.01 -7.39 -17.59
C VAL A 106 10.04 -7.25 -16.07
N ILE A 107 9.37 -8.18 -15.37
CA ILE A 107 9.42 -8.23 -13.90
C ILE A 107 10.81 -8.76 -13.50
N SER A 108 11.66 -7.86 -13.03
CA SER A 108 12.97 -8.23 -12.48
C SER A 108 13.15 -7.67 -11.07
N PRO A 109 13.85 -8.38 -10.16
CA PRO A 109 14.13 -7.88 -8.81
C PRO A 109 14.86 -6.53 -8.79
N TRP A 110 15.58 -6.20 -9.87
CA TRP A 110 16.29 -4.92 -10.04
C TRP A 110 15.36 -3.70 -10.00
N LEU A 111 14.08 -3.85 -10.36
CA LEU A 111 13.10 -2.76 -10.30
C LEU A 111 12.89 -2.23 -8.88
N LEU A 112 13.13 -3.08 -7.86
CA LEU A 112 13.03 -2.70 -6.44
C LEU A 112 14.21 -1.84 -5.97
N LEU A 113 15.29 -1.74 -6.74
CA LEU A 113 16.41 -0.87 -6.37
C LEU A 113 16.00 0.61 -6.34
N LEU A 114 15.11 1.03 -7.22
CA LEU A 114 14.68 2.42 -7.31
C LEU A 114 13.98 2.89 -6.02
N PRO A 115 12.91 2.23 -5.51
CA PRO A 115 12.32 2.60 -4.23
C PRO A 115 13.30 2.40 -3.06
N LEU A 116 14.19 1.40 -3.12
CA LEU A 116 15.21 1.20 -2.08
C LEU A 116 16.17 2.40 -1.98
N ILE A 117 16.64 2.93 -3.11
CA ILE A 117 17.52 4.10 -3.15
C ILE A 117 16.80 5.31 -2.54
N VAL A 118 15.52 5.51 -2.84
CA VAL A 118 14.72 6.60 -2.27
C VAL A 118 14.61 6.46 -0.75
N ILE A 119 14.32 5.25 -0.24
CA ILE A 119 14.27 4.99 1.22
C ILE A 119 15.62 5.29 1.88
N ILE A 120 16.72 4.86 1.26
CA ILE A 120 18.08 5.10 1.76
C ILE A 120 18.39 6.60 1.79
N ALA A 121 18.09 7.35 0.73
CA ALA A 121 18.34 8.79 0.66
C ALA A 121 17.60 9.56 1.77
N VAL A 122 16.34 9.18 2.03
CA VAL A 122 15.53 9.77 3.11
C VAL A 122 16.06 9.39 4.48
N ALA A 123 16.47 8.13 4.68
CA ALA A 123 17.05 7.67 5.94
C ALA A 123 18.34 8.44 6.28
N PHE A 124 19.15 8.78 5.27
CA PHE A 124 20.35 9.59 5.43
C PHE A 124 20.11 11.10 5.49
N ARG A 125 18.85 11.56 5.52
CA ARG A 125 18.47 12.98 5.58
C ARG A 125 19.15 13.82 4.50
N VAL A 126 19.38 13.24 3.32
CA VAL A 126 19.90 13.99 2.18
C VAL A 126 18.84 15.04 1.84
N PRO A 127 19.16 16.35 1.89
CA PRO A 127 18.19 17.38 1.57
C PRO A 127 17.71 17.19 0.13
N ALA A 128 16.39 17.31 -0.05
CA ALA A 128 15.74 17.24 -1.37
C ALA A 128 16.12 18.43 -2.26
#